data_AF-A0AAW1LR14-F1
#
_entry.id   AF-A0AAW1LR14-F1
#
_cell.length_a   1.000
_cell.length_b   1.000
_cell.length_c   1.000
_cell.angle_alpha   90.00
_cell.angle_beta   90.00
_cell.angle_gamma   90.00
#
_symmetry.space_group_name_H-M   'P 1'
#
loop_
_entity.id
_entity.type
_entity.pdbx_description
1 polymer ?
#
loop_
_entity_poly.entity_id
_entity_poly.type
_entity_poly.pdbx_seq_one_letter_code
_entity_poly.pdbx_strand_id
1 'polypeptide(L)'
;MAIISDYDDQDQPTSPSKSKPKPKPKPESKPGSKPSINQNPFTFWFYLTIIVSIITFLFILVSNLSTPDPKTWFLNLPANLRAHFGSGRILKVQVTQNQPQVEVFTYSQGDKSSENVLIIHGLGCSSFSFKGIVDGLASKGLFGVAIDLPGSGFSEKAVQRVVEGDLGENGGVLARVLGVYEEIKEKGIFWGFDSLIEHGHLPYNELNNPENRVSKEKKVMVALELGVDEVGRVLDQIVEAMGLPPFHLVLHDSALVMCANWVVKNAMLVRSVTLMDSLPREMALPLLPFEVPVLRDVILRVDYLFGRLIASCCSRGVGGSSVEAHRVLLEGRNGRGAVLGTGKRLNQSFDLGEWVGMDGMKGMPMLVLWSGSWSEEWTEKGKQVAEIVSRGKLTSHSGGRWPQEDTSGEVAENIFSFVASLPKTQRKADDEPVSEHIKKTPDEANVGDLTHHDEHGHDHGAYPGYTDAYGLGQGQGDGHGWEL
;
A
#
# COMPACT_ATOMS: atom_id res chain seq x y z
N MET A 1 -74.42 -26.78 34.45
CA MET A 1 -75.56 -25.99 34.93
C MET A 1 -75.52 -25.97 36.43
N ALA A 2 -75.77 -24.80 37.02
CA ALA A 2 -75.71 -24.56 38.44
C ALA A 2 -76.98 -25.05 39.18
N ILE A 3 -76.85 -25.06 40.51
CA ILE A 3 -77.89 -25.02 41.57
C ILE A 3 -78.60 -26.38 41.79
N ILE A 4 -78.79 -26.87 43.00
CA ILE A 4 -79.84 -26.42 43.93
C ILE A 4 -79.42 -26.59 45.40
N SER A 5 -79.81 -25.57 46.16
CA SER A 5 -79.60 -25.26 47.57
C SER A 5 -80.30 -26.18 48.58
N ASP A 6 -79.58 -26.39 49.69
CA ASP A 6 -79.93 -26.41 51.12
C ASP A 6 -81.18 -27.14 51.65
N TYR A 7 -80.95 -28.03 52.62
CA TYR A 7 -81.50 -28.00 53.99
C TYR A 7 -80.79 -29.03 54.90
N ASP A 8 -80.57 -28.64 56.17
CA ASP A 8 -80.11 -29.43 57.32
C ASP A 8 -81.08 -30.58 57.70
N ASP A 9 -80.60 -31.71 58.25
CA ASP A 9 -80.36 -31.91 59.71
C ASP A 9 -80.22 -33.42 60.09
N GLN A 10 -79.37 -33.66 61.10
CA GLN A 10 -79.35 -34.72 62.13
C GLN A 10 -79.14 -36.25 61.86
N ASP A 11 -78.05 -36.71 62.51
CA ASP A 11 -77.99 -37.78 63.54
C ASP A 11 -77.17 -39.10 63.32
N GLN A 12 -76.46 -39.41 64.42
CA GLN A 12 -75.33 -40.33 64.71
C GLN A 12 -75.74 -41.83 64.83
N PRO A 13 -74.83 -42.87 65.02
CA PRO A 13 -73.90 -42.95 66.17
C PRO A 13 -72.59 -43.80 66.11
N THR A 14 -71.58 -43.34 66.89
CA THR A 14 -70.66 -44.00 67.86
C THR A 14 -69.67 -45.18 67.59
N SER A 15 -68.41 -44.93 68.03
CA SER A 15 -67.45 -45.83 68.75
C SER A 15 -66.58 -46.81 67.93
N PRO A 16 -65.25 -47.02 68.19
CA PRO A 16 -64.72 -47.37 69.52
C PRO A 16 -63.34 -46.87 69.98
N SER A 17 -63.21 -46.88 71.32
CA SER A 17 -61.97 -46.88 72.10
C SER A 17 -61.37 -48.29 72.19
N LYS A 18 -60.05 -48.43 72.05
CA LYS A 18 -59.20 -49.38 72.82
C LYS A 18 -57.69 -49.14 72.66
N SER A 19 -57.05 -48.89 73.80
CA SER A 19 -55.68 -49.25 74.24
C SER A 19 -54.43 -48.94 73.38
N LYS A 20 -53.53 -48.13 73.96
CA LYS A 20 -52.08 -48.02 73.64
C LYS A 20 -51.33 -49.32 73.96
N PRO A 21 -50.30 -49.67 73.16
CA PRO A 21 -48.98 -49.98 73.71
C PRO A 21 -47.88 -49.06 73.12
N LYS A 22 -46.84 -48.82 73.93
CA LYS A 22 -45.66 -47.98 73.71
C LYS A 22 -44.57 -48.73 72.87
N PRO A 23 -43.47 -48.08 72.47
CA PRO A 23 -43.14 -47.67 71.10
C PRO A 23 -42.16 -48.61 70.37
N LYS A 24 -42.18 -48.58 69.03
CA LYS A 24 -41.13 -49.14 68.16
C LYS A 24 -40.60 -48.06 67.18
N PRO A 25 -39.35 -48.19 66.72
CA PRO A 25 -38.46 -47.06 66.44
C PRO A 25 -38.77 -46.34 65.12
N LYS A 26 -38.34 -45.08 65.05
CA LYS A 26 -38.39 -44.21 63.85
C LYS A 26 -37.85 -44.96 62.61
N PRO A 27 -38.60 -45.01 61.49
CA PRO A 27 -38.01 -45.28 60.19
C PRO A 27 -37.23 -44.05 59.74
N GLU A 28 -36.01 -44.28 59.29
CA GLU A 28 -35.11 -43.29 58.72
C GLU A 28 -35.79 -42.44 57.64
N SER A 29 -35.58 -41.14 57.73
CA SER A 29 -35.83 -40.21 56.63
C SER A 29 -35.01 -40.64 55.42
N LYS A 30 -35.69 -41.03 54.34
CA LYS A 30 -35.07 -41.14 53.02
C LYS A 30 -34.33 -39.83 52.71
N PRO A 31 -33.04 -39.86 52.34
CA PRO A 31 -32.37 -38.66 51.87
C PRO A 31 -33.01 -38.26 50.54
N GLY A 32 -33.44 -37.00 50.46
CA GLY A 32 -33.86 -36.39 49.20
C GLY A 32 -32.74 -36.53 48.17
N SER A 33 -33.06 -37.15 47.04
CA SER A 33 -32.19 -37.16 45.87
C SER A 33 -31.93 -35.72 45.43
N LYS A 34 -30.76 -35.17 45.76
CA LYS A 34 -30.23 -34.01 45.05
C LYS A 34 -30.10 -34.42 43.58
N PRO A 35 -30.46 -33.59 42.60
CA PRO A 35 -30.13 -33.88 41.22
C PRO A 35 -28.61 -33.95 41.13
N SER A 36 -28.07 -35.15 40.94
CA SER A 36 -26.68 -35.33 40.56
C SER A 36 -26.56 -34.74 39.16
N ILE A 37 -26.07 -33.51 39.07
CA ILE A 37 -25.54 -33.00 37.81
C ILE A 37 -24.35 -33.90 37.52
N ASN A 38 -24.57 -34.88 36.65
CA ASN A 38 -23.53 -35.78 36.18
C ASN A 38 -22.62 -34.93 35.28
N GLN A 39 -21.71 -34.17 35.88
CA GLN A 39 -20.69 -33.43 35.17
C GLN A 39 -19.72 -34.46 34.62
N ASN A 40 -19.99 -34.90 33.39
CA ASN A 40 -19.10 -35.80 32.70
C ASN A 40 -17.77 -35.04 32.44
N PRO A 41 -16.65 -35.45 33.05
CA PRO A 41 -15.37 -34.79 32.86
C PRO A 41 -14.98 -34.77 31.38
N PHE A 42 -15.40 -35.76 30.58
CA PHE A 42 -15.16 -35.78 29.14
C PHE A 42 -15.85 -34.63 28.40
N THR A 43 -17.03 -34.20 28.86
CA THR A 43 -17.74 -33.06 28.28
C THR A 43 -16.99 -31.76 28.59
N PHE A 44 -16.49 -31.59 29.81
CA PHE A 44 -15.64 -30.46 30.17
C PHE A 44 -14.36 -30.42 29.32
N TRP A 45 -13.62 -31.53 29.23
CA TRP A 45 -12.38 -31.60 28.45
C TRP A 45 -12.61 -31.42 26.94
N PHE A 46 -13.72 -31.90 26.41
CA PHE A 46 -14.10 -31.68 25.01
C PHE A 46 -14.32 -30.20 24.70
N TYR A 47 -15.15 -29.51 25.49
CA TYR A 47 -15.38 -28.08 25.30
C TYR A 47 -14.13 -27.25 25.58
N LEU A 48 -13.34 -27.60 26.60
CA LEU A 48 -12.07 -26.93 26.89
C LEU A 48 -11.09 -27.05 25.71
N THR A 49 -10.97 -28.25 25.12
CA THR A 49 -10.08 -28.47 23.97
C THR A 49 -10.56 -27.69 22.74
N ILE A 50 -11.86 -27.65 22.47
CA ILE A 50 -12.44 -26.85 21.38
C ILE A 50 -12.18 -25.37 21.62
N ILE A 51 -12.44 -24.87 22.83
CA ILE A 51 -12.23 -23.47 23.19
C ILE A 51 -10.75 -23.11 23.05
N VAL A 52 -9.83 -23.90 23.60
CA VAL A 52 -8.39 -23.67 23.46
C VAL A 52 -7.95 -23.76 22.01
N SER A 53 -8.49 -24.68 21.21
CA SER A 53 -8.18 -24.79 19.78
C SER A 53 -8.68 -23.58 18.99
N ILE A 54 -9.90 -23.10 19.27
CA ILE A 54 -10.46 -21.88 18.66
C ILE A 54 -9.65 -20.67 19.09
N ILE A 55 -9.33 -20.53 20.38
CA ILE A 55 -8.50 -19.44 20.90
C ILE A 55 -7.12 -19.47 20.27
N THR A 56 -6.48 -20.63 20.18
CA THR A 56 -5.15 -20.79 19.56
C THR A 56 -5.22 -20.49 18.07
N PHE A 57 -6.24 -20.97 17.37
CA PHE A 57 -6.48 -20.65 15.96
C PHE A 57 -6.69 -19.15 15.76
N LEU A 58 -7.47 -18.49 16.62
CA LEU A 58 -7.66 -17.05 16.63
C LEU A 58 -6.36 -16.31 16.93
N PHE A 59 -5.55 -16.75 17.89
CA PHE A 59 -4.24 -16.17 18.19
C PHE A 59 -3.26 -16.34 17.04
N ILE A 60 -3.23 -17.49 16.37
CA ILE A 60 -2.41 -17.71 15.16
C ILE A 60 -2.90 -16.81 14.02
N LEU A 61 -4.22 -16.70 13.84
CA LEU A 61 -4.82 -15.84 12.85
C LEU A 61 -4.46 -14.37 13.11
N VAL A 62 -4.60 -13.90 14.35
CA VAL A 62 -4.31 -12.54 14.83
C VAL A 62 -2.81 -12.23 14.86
N SER A 63 -1.95 -13.20 15.17
CA SER A 63 -0.50 -13.02 15.12
C SER A 63 -0.03 -12.84 13.67
N ASN A 64 -0.65 -13.55 12.72
CA ASN A 64 -0.46 -13.34 11.28
C ASN A 64 -1.13 -12.05 10.75
N LEU A 65 -1.87 -11.31 11.58
CA LEU A 65 -2.39 -9.97 11.25
C LEU A 65 -1.41 -8.86 11.66
N SER A 66 -0.34 -9.15 12.41
CA SER A 66 0.68 -8.14 12.74
C SER A 66 1.54 -7.86 11.52
N THR A 67 1.55 -6.60 11.06
CA THR A 67 2.42 -6.18 9.95
C THR A 67 3.88 -6.36 10.37
N PRO A 68 4.72 -7.10 9.61
CA PRO A 68 6.13 -7.23 9.92
C PRO A 68 6.80 -5.85 9.98
N ASP A 69 7.82 -5.70 10.82
CA ASP A 69 8.65 -4.51 10.77
C ASP A 69 9.27 -4.34 9.36
N PRO A 70 9.58 -3.11 8.92
CA PRO A 70 10.03 -2.85 7.56
C PRO A 70 11.26 -3.68 7.14
N LYS A 71 12.16 -3.97 8.08
CA LYS A 71 13.39 -4.73 7.81
C LYS A 71 13.07 -6.20 7.58
N THR A 72 12.26 -6.81 8.46
CA THR A 72 11.82 -8.20 8.30
C THR A 72 10.98 -8.37 7.02
N TRP A 73 10.09 -7.42 6.72
CA TRP A 73 9.35 -7.41 5.45
C TRP A 73 10.29 -7.44 4.25
N PHE A 74 11.29 -6.54 4.22
CA PHE A 74 12.22 -6.45 3.10
C PHE A 74 13.08 -7.72 2.93
N LEU A 75 13.56 -8.29 4.03
CA LEU A 75 14.40 -9.51 4.00
C LEU A 75 13.62 -10.75 3.52
N ASN A 76 12.31 -10.78 3.75
CA ASN A 76 11.43 -11.85 3.29
C ASN A 76 11.02 -11.70 1.81
N LEU A 77 11.42 -10.61 1.13
CA LEU A 77 11.08 -10.42 -0.28
C LEU A 77 11.77 -11.47 -1.18
N PRO A 78 11.05 -11.93 -2.23
CA PRO A 78 11.62 -12.68 -3.33
C PRO A 78 12.93 -12.08 -3.88
N ALA A 79 13.87 -12.93 -4.31
CA ALA A 79 15.19 -12.49 -4.75
C ALA A 79 15.16 -11.51 -5.94
N ASN A 80 14.21 -11.70 -6.87
CA ASN A 80 13.97 -10.80 -7.99
C ASN A 80 13.53 -9.40 -7.53
N LEU A 81 12.68 -9.30 -6.51
CA LEU A 81 12.26 -8.02 -5.93
C LEU A 81 13.42 -7.32 -5.22
N ARG A 82 14.23 -8.05 -4.45
CA ARG A 82 15.42 -7.47 -3.81
C ARG A 82 16.45 -7.01 -4.84
N ALA A 83 16.66 -7.77 -5.92
CA ALA A 83 17.53 -7.37 -7.01
C ALA A 83 17.02 -6.12 -7.75
N HIS A 84 15.71 -6.03 -7.98
CA HIS A 84 15.08 -4.84 -8.55
C HIS A 84 15.29 -3.62 -7.66
N PHE A 85 15.00 -3.74 -6.36
CA PHE A 85 15.22 -2.67 -5.39
C PHE A 85 16.68 -2.20 -5.38
N GLY A 86 17.64 -3.14 -5.33
CA GLY A 86 19.07 -2.83 -5.33
C GLY A 86 19.59 -2.17 -6.62
N SER A 87 18.83 -2.27 -7.71
CA SER A 87 19.17 -1.65 -9.00
C SER A 87 18.48 -0.30 -9.23
N GLY A 88 17.54 0.08 -8.36
CA GLY A 88 16.83 1.35 -8.47
C GLY A 88 17.37 2.44 -7.55
N ARG A 89 16.64 3.56 -7.49
CA ARG A 89 17.00 4.75 -6.72
C ARG A 89 15.78 5.31 -6.00
N ILE A 90 16.00 5.87 -4.81
CA ILE A 90 14.98 6.57 -4.04
C ILE A 90 15.17 8.08 -4.22
N LEU A 91 14.09 8.76 -4.54
CA LEU A 91 13.98 10.22 -4.57
C LEU A 91 13.03 10.66 -3.45
N LYS A 92 13.33 11.79 -2.80
CA LYS A 92 12.42 12.37 -1.81
C LYS A 92 11.58 13.44 -2.48
N VAL A 93 10.26 13.34 -2.34
CA VAL A 93 9.32 14.27 -2.98
C VAL A 93 8.27 14.76 -1.99
N GLN A 94 7.78 15.96 -2.24
CA GLN A 94 6.73 16.58 -1.46
C GLN A 94 5.36 16.33 -2.11
N VAL A 95 4.52 15.49 -1.51
CA VAL A 95 3.16 15.19 -2.03
C VAL A 95 2.20 16.34 -1.74
N THR A 96 2.27 16.93 -0.55
CA THR A 96 1.44 18.06 -0.12
C THR A 96 2.29 19.02 0.69
N GLN A 97 2.14 20.34 0.52
CA GLN A 97 3.04 21.35 1.12
C GLN A 97 3.19 21.26 2.65
N ASN A 98 2.22 20.68 3.36
CA ASN A 98 2.20 20.60 4.83
C ASN A 98 2.40 19.18 5.38
N GLN A 99 2.92 18.26 4.58
CA GLN A 99 3.21 16.87 5.00
C GLN A 99 4.72 16.61 4.97
N PRO A 100 5.23 15.55 5.62
CA PRO A 100 6.61 15.13 5.41
C PRO A 100 6.84 14.73 3.95
N GLN A 101 8.09 14.85 3.49
CA GLN A 101 8.52 14.27 2.22
C GLN A 101 8.31 12.75 2.25
N VAL A 102 7.96 12.20 1.10
CA VAL A 102 7.80 10.76 0.90
C VAL A 102 8.88 10.25 -0.04
N GLU A 103 9.21 8.97 0.11
CA GLU A 103 10.18 8.29 -0.74
C GLU A 103 9.49 7.74 -1.99
N VAL A 104 10.06 8.07 -3.15
CA VAL A 104 9.65 7.55 -4.46
C VAL A 104 10.77 6.71 -5.06
N PHE A 105 10.46 5.46 -5.34
CA PHE A 105 11.37 4.55 -6.02
C PHE A 105 11.31 4.72 -7.53
N THR A 106 12.48 4.65 -8.17
CA THR A 106 12.64 4.74 -9.62
C THR A 106 13.58 3.63 -10.08
N TYR A 107 13.24 3.02 -11.21
CA TYR A 107 14.10 2.08 -11.92
C TYR A 107 14.43 2.67 -13.29
N SER A 108 15.72 2.77 -13.60
CA SER A 108 16.16 3.38 -14.86
C SER A 108 17.35 2.65 -15.45
N GLN A 109 17.38 2.51 -16.77
CA GLN A 109 18.47 1.86 -17.49
C GLN A 109 18.75 2.60 -18.81
N GLY A 110 20.00 2.51 -19.30
CA GLY A 110 20.45 3.18 -20.52
C GLY A 110 21.32 4.40 -20.24
N ASP A 111 21.84 5.01 -21.30
CA ASP A 111 22.67 6.21 -21.21
C ASP A 111 21.80 7.46 -21.07
N LYS A 112 22.01 8.25 -20.02
CA LYS A 112 21.33 9.53 -19.80
C LYS A 112 21.54 10.55 -20.92
N SER A 113 22.53 10.36 -21.80
CA SER A 113 22.74 11.19 -23.01
C SER A 113 21.74 10.91 -24.14
N SER A 114 21.07 9.75 -24.11
CA SER A 114 20.15 9.27 -25.16
C SER A 114 18.72 9.80 -25.04
N GLU A 115 17.80 9.43 -25.92
CA GLU A 115 16.41 9.88 -25.79
C GLU A 115 15.70 9.25 -24.59
N ASN A 116 15.02 10.09 -23.81
CA ASN A 116 14.42 9.72 -22.54
C ASN A 116 13.00 9.17 -22.74
N VAL A 117 12.68 8.04 -22.11
CA VAL A 117 11.35 7.43 -22.07
C VAL A 117 10.92 7.25 -20.62
N LEU A 118 9.88 7.98 -20.20
CA LEU A 118 9.30 7.90 -18.86
C LEU A 118 8.03 7.03 -18.91
N ILE A 119 7.97 6.02 -18.05
CA ILE A 119 6.88 5.06 -17.96
C ILE A 119 6.15 5.22 -16.62
N ILE A 120 4.84 5.43 -16.69
CA ILE A 120 3.96 5.55 -15.53
C ILE A 120 3.02 4.35 -15.50
N HIS A 121 3.06 3.60 -14.40
CA HIS A 121 2.22 2.43 -14.20
C HIS A 121 0.78 2.80 -13.79
N GLY A 122 -0.16 1.89 -14.04
CA GLY A 122 -1.51 1.96 -13.46
C GLY A 122 -1.62 1.32 -12.07
N LEU A 123 -2.84 1.25 -11.56
CA LEU A 123 -3.16 0.64 -10.27
C LEU A 123 -2.79 -0.84 -10.23
N GLY A 124 -2.25 -1.27 -9.09
CA GLY A 124 -1.82 -2.65 -8.87
C GLY A 124 -0.49 -3.01 -9.51
N CYS A 125 0.09 -2.14 -10.34
CA CYS A 125 1.42 -2.31 -10.92
C CYS A 125 2.49 -1.50 -10.17
N SER A 126 3.75 -1.71 -10.56
CA SER A 126 4.91 -0.95 -10.12
C SER A 126 5.97 -0.95 -11.24
N SER A 127 7.04 -0.17 -11.09
CA SER A 127 8.24 -0.19 -11.93
C SER A 127 8.82 -1.60 -12.14
N PHE A 128 8.61 -2.52 -11.19
CA PHE A 128 9.03 -3.91 -11.33
C PHE A 128 8.41 -4.58 -12.57
N SER A 129 7.12 -4.34 -12.82
CA SER A 129 6.41 -4.86 -14.00
C SER A 129 6.96 -4.34 -15.31
N PHE A 130 7.57 -3.16 -15.29
CA PHE A 130 8.11 -2.50 -16.47
C PHE A 130 9.61 -2.74 -16.65
N LYS A 131 10.25 -3.51 -15.75
CA LYS A 131 11.69 -3.80 -15.83
C LYS A 131 12.10 -4.35 -17.19
N GLY A 132 11.33 -5.31 -17.73
CA GLY A 132 11.61 -5.88 -19.06
C GLY A 132 11.52 -4.86 -20.19
N ILE A 133 10.60 -3.90 -20.10
CA ILE A 133 10.46 -2.82 -21.09
C ILE A 133 11.63 -1.84 -20.96
N VAL A 134 11.96 -1.41 -19.73
CA VAL A 134 13.09 -0.49 -19.46
C VAL A 134 14.41 -1.09 -19.94
N ASP A 135 14.67 -2.35 -19.63
CA ASP A 135 15.87 -3.08 -20.07
C ASP A 135 15.91 -3.21 -21.60
N GLY A 136 14.76 -3.50 -22.22
CA GLY A 136 14.61 -3.58 -23.68
C GLY A 136 14.89 -2.24 -24.37
N LEU A 137 14.35 -1.14 -23.86
CA LEU A 137 14.61 0.21 -24.37
C LEU A 137 16.10 0.58 -24.23
N ALA A 138 16.71 0.27 -23.09
CA ALA A 138 18.13 0.51 -22.86
C ALA A 138 19.03 -0.26 -23.84
N SER A 139 18.69 -1.51 -24.15
CA SER A 139 19.42 -2.32 -25.14
C SER A 139 19.37 -1.72 -26.55
N LYS A 140 18.40 -0.84 -26.81
CA LYS A 140 18.20 -0.13 -28.09
C LYS A 140 18.73 1.31 -28.06
N GLY A 141 19.45 1.70 -27.02
CA GLY A 141 20.07 3.01 -26.92
C GLY A 141 19.12 4.13 -26.53
N LEU A 142 18.04 3.83 -25.80
CA LEU A 142 17.17 4.82 -25.15
C LEU A 142 17.39 4.82 -23.64
N PHE A 143 17.11 5.92 -22.96
CA PHE A 143 17.12 6.01 -21.51
C PHE A 143 15.71 5.73 -20.98
N GLY A 144 15.47 4.50 -20.54
CA GLY A 144 14.18 4.09 -19.98
C GLY A 144 14.11 4.39 -18.48
N VAL A 145 13.00 4.96 -18.02
CA VAL A 145 12.71 5.22 -16.61
C VAL A 145 11.30 4.74 -16.29
N ALA A 146 11.16 3.88 -15.28
CA ALA A 146 9.88 3.54 -14.68
C ALA A 146 9.87 3.98 -13.22
N ILE A 147 8.78 4.61 -12.78
CA ILE A 147 8.65 5.13 -11.42
C ILE A 147 7.60 4.34 -10.66
N ASP A 148 7.80 4.18 -9.35
CA ASP A 148 6.75 3.74 -8.45
C ASP A 148 6.03 4.97 -7.92
N LEU A 149 4.78 5.18 -8.29
CA LEU A 149 4.00 6.25 -7.69
C LEU A 149 3.88 6.02 -6.18
N PRO A 150 3.90 7.07 -5.35
CA PRO A 150 3.62 6.93 -3.93
C PRO A 150 2.34 6.11 -3.69
N GLY A 151 2.41 5.10 -2.81
CA GLY A 151 1.37 4.08 -2.65
C GLY A 151 1.67 2.73 -3.35
N SER A 152 2.51 2.72 -4.37
CA SER A 152 2.81 1.55 -5.21
C SER A 152 4.28 1.10 -5.12
N GLY A 153 4.55 -0.15 -5.51
CA GLY A 153 5.90 -0.73 -5.54
C GLY A 153 6.73 -0.58 -4.25
N PHE A 154 7.94 -0.04 -4.38
CA PHE A 154 8.87 0.26 -3.28
C PHE A 154 8.77 1.68 -2.75
N SER A 155 7.96 2.55 -3.37
CA SER A 155 7.67 3.88 -2.85
C SER A 155 6.91 3.82 -1.52
N GLU A 156 7.00 4.90 -0.76
CA GLU A 156 6.29 5.07 0.50
C GLU A 156 4.79 4.89 0.29
N LYS A 157 4.15 4.15 1.18
CA LYS A 157 2.76 3.70 1.02
C LYS A 157 1.82 4.20 2.11
N ALA A 158 2.40 4.64 3.23
CA ALA A 158 1.64 5.17 4.33
C ALA A 158 2.42 6.31 4.97
N VAL A 159 1.68 7.30 5.47
CA VAL A 159 2.25 8.43 6.20
C VAL A 159 1.69 8.44 7.61
N GLN A 160 2.53 8.86 8.55
CA GLN A 160 2.09 9.04 9.92
C GLN A 160 1.21 10.30 9.99
N ARG A 161 -0.04 10.13 10.43
CA ARG A 161 -0.95 11.24 10.74
C ARG A 161 -1.25 11.23 12.22
N VAL A 162 -1.23 12.41 12.82
CA VAL A 162 -1.79 12.61 14.15
C VAL A 162 -3.31 12.65 13.96
N VAL A 163 -3.98 11.62 14.45
CA VAL A 163 -5.43 11.62 14.55
C VAL A 163 -5.73 12.03 15.98
N GLU A 164 -6.39 13.18 16.16
CA GLU A 164 -7.07 13.47 17.43
C GLU A 164 -8.03 12.31 17.66
N GLY A 165 -7.81 11.59 18.76
CA GLY A 165 -8.43 10.29 19.02
C GLY A 165 -9.93 10.38 19.24
N ASP A 166 -10.69 10.60 18.18
CA ASP A 166 -12.13 10.44 18.20
C ASP A 166 -12.46 9.01 17.78
N LEU A 167 -12.18 8.07 18.68
CA LEU A 167 -12.85 6.78 18.68
C LEU A 167 -14.30 6.99 19.15
N GLY A 168 -15.06 7.69 18.31
CA GLY A 168 -16.49 7.51 18.10
C GLY A 168 -17.45 8.26 19.03
N GLU A 169 -18.19 9.20 18.43
CA GLU A 169 -19.62 9.39 18.75
C GLU A 169 -20.47 8.15 18.39
N ASN A 170 -19.94 7.16 17.64
CA ASN A 170 -20.66 5.95 17.20
C ASN A 170 -19.92 4.62 17.41
N GLY A 171 -18.93 4.56 18.32
CA GLY A 171 -18.13 3.36 18.56
C GLY A 171 -18.85 2.31 19.42
N GLY A 172 -19.45 1.30 18.78
CA GLY A 172 -20.00 0.12 19.46
C GLY A 172 -18.96 -0.73 20.21
N VAL A 173 -19.35 -1.92 20.68
CA VAL A 173 -18.54 -2.85 21.51
C VAL A 173 -17.11 -3.09 20.98
N LEU A 174 -16.92 -3.09 19.65
CA LEU A 174 -15.61 -3.24 19.00
C LEU A 174 -14.60 -2.14 19.35
N ALA A 175 -15.04 -0.88 19.47
CA ALA A 175 -14.16 0.23 19.83
C ALA A 175 -13.65 0.08 21.27
N ARG A 176 -14.50 -0.40 22.18
CA ARG A 176 -14.15 -0.68 23.58
C ARG A 176 -13.13 -1.81 23.69
N VAL A 177 -13.30 -2.88 22.91
CA VAL A 177 -12.37 -4.02 22.87
C VAL A 177 -11.01 -3.59 22.31
N LEU A 178 -10.99 -2.80 21.24
CA LEU A 178 -9.75 -2.26 20.68
C LEU A 178 -9.04 -1.31 21.65
N GLY A 179 -9.77 -0.46 22.37
CA GLY A 179 -9.19 0.42 23.39
C GLY A 179 -8.47 -0.35 24.51
N VAL A 180 -9.08 -1.42 25.01
CA VAL A 180 -8.45 -2.29 26.03
C VAL A 180 -7.25 -3.07 25.45
N TYR A 181 -7.36 -3.56 24.20
CA TYR A 181 -6.24 -4.22 23.52
C TYR A 181 -5.03 -3.30 23.37
N GLU A 182 -5.24 -2.03 23.04
CA GLU A 182 -4.16 -1.05 22.87
C GLU A 182 -3.49 -0.69 24.20
N GLU A 183 -4.26 -0.55 25.29
CA GLU A 183 -3.69 -0.36 26.63
C GLU A 183 -2.89 -1.59 27.09
N ILE A 184 -3.34 -2.81 26.77
CA ILE A 184 -2.57 -4.04 26.99
C ILE A 184 -1.29 -4.06 26.15
N LYS A 185 -1.33 -3.54 24.93
CA LYS A 185 -0.16 -3.44 24.05
C LYS A 185 0.86 -2.40 24.56
N GLU A 186 0.40 -1.26 25.04
CA GLU A 186 1.25 -0.17 25.55
C GLU A 186 1.80 -0.47 26.94
N LYS A 187 0.95 -0.91 27.88
CA LYS A 187 1.32 -1.15 29.29
C LYS A 187 1.69 -2.60 29.59
N GLY A 188 1.56 -3.48 28.60
CA GLY A 188 1.87 -4.90 28.70
C GLY A 188 0.71 -5.75 29.21
N ILE A 189 0.81 -7.06 28.99
CA ILE A 189 -0.22 -8.05 29.37
C ILE A 189 -0.52 -8.07 30.88
N PHE A 190 0.47 -7.71 31.69
CA PHE A 190 0.34 -7.67 33.15
C PHE A 190 -0.57 -6.53 33.61
N TRP A 191 -0.59 -5.39 32.90
CA TRP A 191 -1.55 -4.32 33.21
C TRP A 191 -3.00 -4.77 33.05
N GLY A 192 -3.30 -5.52 31.98
CA GLY A 192 -4.64 -6.07 31.76
C GLY A 192 -5.02 -7.09 32.84
N PHE A 193 -4.05 -7.88 33.29
CA PHE A 193 -4.23 -8.86 34.36
C PHE A 193 -4.42 -8.21 35.74
N ASP A 194 -3.61 -7.21 36.07
CA ASP A 194 -3.70 -6.44 37.32
C ASP A 194 -5.04 -5.71 37.39
N SER A 195 -5.50 -5.11 36.29
CA SER A 195 -6.82 -4.47 36.22
C SER A 195 -7.95 -5.48 36.47
N LEU A 196 -7.84 -6.69 35.92
CA LEU A 196 -8.79 -7.78 36.14
C LEU A 196 -8.80 -8.29 37.59
N ILE A 197 -7.63 -8.39 38.22
CA ILE A 197 -7.51 -8.82 39.62
C ILE A 197 -8.06 -7.75 40.56
N GLU A 198 -7.71 -6.49 40.33
CA GLU A 198 -8.04 -5.38 41.21
C GLU A 198 -9.52 -4.98 41.10
N HIS A 199 -10.07 -4.94 39.89
CA HIS A 199 -11.42 -4.44 39.63
C HIS A 199 -12.44 -5.54 39.31
N GLY A 200 -12.00 -6.78 39.09
CA GLY A 200 -12.86 -7.91 38.70
C GLY A 200 -13.38 -7.85 37.25
N HIS A 201 -12.99 -6.83 36.48
CA HIS A 201 -13.35 -6.63 35.08
C HIS A 201 -12.33 -5.75 34.38
N LEU A 202 -12.25 -5.83 33.05
CA LEU A 202 -11.45 -4.89 32.26
C LEU A 202 -12.19 -3.54 32.13
N PRO A 203 -11.50 -2.39 32.19
CA PRO A 203 -12.11 -1.05 32.28
C PRO A 203 -12.68 -0.53 30.95
N TYR A 204 -13.55 -1.32 30.31
CA TYR A 204 -14.14 -1.02 28.99
C TYR A 204 -14.94 0.29 28.95
N ASN A 205 -15.54 0.70 30.07
CA ASN A 205 -16.42 1.87 30.14
C ASN A 205 -15.68 3.14 30.59
N GLU A 206 -14.63 2.99 31.40
CA GLU A 206 -13.85 4.10 31.95
C GLU A 206 -12.91 4.70 30.90
N LEU A 207 -12.41 3.88 29.97
CA LEU A 207 -11.58 4.30 28.83
C LEU A 207 -12.32 5.23 27.85
N ASN A 208 -13.65 5.25 27.88
CA ASN A 208 -14.48 6.10 27.02
C ASN A 208 -15.02 7.35 27.74
N ASN A 209 -14.68 7.57 29.01
CA ASN A 209 -15.24 8.68 29.79
C ASN A 209 -14.63 10.02 29.35
N PRO A 210 -15.43 11.00 28.87
CA PRO A 210 -14.92 12.26 28.30
C PRO A 210 -14.10 13.11 29.28
N GLU A 211 -14.29 12.96 30.59
CA GLU A 211 -13.57 13.74 31.61
C GLU A 211 -12.11 13.30 31.85
N ASN A 212 -11.73 12.08 31.46
CA ASN A 212 -10.35 11.57 31.56
C ASN A 212 -9.58 11.63 30.22
N ARG A 213 -10.15 12.29 29.20
CA ARG A 213 -9.51 12.48 27.91
C ARG A 213 -8.42 13.56 28.01
N VAL A 214 -7.24 13.19 28.51
CA VAL A 214 -6.03 13.84 28.01
C VAL A 214 -6.00 13.50 26.52
N SER A 215 -6.06 14.52 25.66
CA SER A 215 -5.96 14.39 24.20
C SER A 215 -4.63 13.73 23.85
N LYS A 216 -4.56 12.40 23.91
CA LYS A 216 -3.40 11.63 23.45
C LYS A 216 -3.42 11.73 21.94
N GLU A 217 -2.57 12.61 21.40
CA GLU A 217 -2.28 12.68 19.97
C GLU A 217 -1.82 11.29 19.48
N LYS A 218 -2.72 10.55 18.79
CA LYS A 218 -2.40 9.21 18.31
C LYS A 218 -1.76 9.31 16.93
N LYS A 219 -0.51 8.88 16.83
CA LYS A 219 0.20 8.74 15.55
C LYS A 219 -0.24 7.45 14.87
N VAL A 220 -1.07 7.55 13.83
CA VAL A 220 -1.56 6.41 13.04
C VAL A 220 -0.92 6.44 11.65
N MET A 221 -0.48 5.28 11.17
CA MET A 221 -0.06 5.13 9.78
C MET A 221 -1.30 5.04 8.89
N VAL A 222 -1.51 6.05 8.05
CA VAL A 222 -2.63 6.12 7.11
C VAL A 222 -2.11 5.87 5.70
N ALA A 223 -2.86 5.11 4.90
CA ALA A 223 -2.53 4.86 3.51
C ALA A 223 -2.34 6.18 2.75
N LEU A 224 -1.36 6.22 1.86
CA LEU A 224 -1.14 7.35 1.00
C LEU A 224 -2.08 7.25 -0.21
N GLU A 225 -3.07 8.14 -0.28
CA GLU A 225 -4.08 8.17 -1.33
C GLU A 225 -3.78 9.32 -2.27
N LEU A 226 -3.32 9.02 -3.49
CA LEU A 226 -2.99 10.06 -4.46
C LEU A 226 -4.23 10.47 -5.27
N GLY A 227 -4.39 11.78 -5.47
CA GLY A 227 -5.27 12.33 -6.48
C GLY A 227 -4.45 12.86 -7.66
N VAL A 228 -5.16 13.37 -8.68
CA VAL A 228 -4.55 13.86 -9.93
C VAL A 228 -3.57 15.01 -9.68
N ASP A 229 -3.89 15.92 -8.76
CA ASP A 229 -3.02 17.06 -8.44
C ASP A 229 -1.76 16.63 -7.67
N GLU A 230 -1.89 15.68 -6.73
CA GLU A 230 -0.75 15.13 -6.02
C GLU A 230 0.18 14.36 -6.95
N VAL A 231 -0.36 13.56 -7.88
CA VAL A 231 0.44 12.88 -8.92
C VAL A 231 1.22 13.91 -9.75
N GLY A 232 0.57 14.99 -10.20
CA GLY A 232 1.25 16.03 -10.96
C GLY A 232 2.44 16.66 -10.22
N ARG A 233 2.28 16.99 -8.93
CA ARG A 233 3.38 17.54 -8.11
C ARG A 233 4.54 16.57 -7.94
N VAL A 234 4.23 15.29 -7.79
CA VAL A 234 5.24 14.22 -7.69
C VAL A 234 6.00 14.12 -9.01
N LEU A 235 5.31 14.14 -10.14
CA LEU A 235 5.92 14.07 -11.46
C LEU A 235 6.82 15.28 -11.76
N ASP A 236 6.39 16.51 -11.42
CA ASP A 236 7.22 17.70 -11.58
C ASP A 236 8.59 17.52 -10.90
N GLN A 237 8.57 17.11 -9.63
CA GLN A 237 9.79 16.90 -8.83
C GLN A 237 10.67 15.76 -9.36
N ILE A 238 10.08 14.66 -9.83
CA ILE A 238 10.86 13.52 -10.36
C ILE A 238 11.50 13.88 -11.69
N VAL A 239 10.73 14.49 -12.60
CA VAL A 239 11.21 14.90 -13.93
C VAL A 239 12.34 15.91 -13.81
N GLU A 240 12.22 16.86 -12.89
CA GLU A 240 13.28 17.82 -12.55
C GLU A 240 14.51 17.13 -11.94
N ALA A 241 14.33 16.33 -10.87
CA ALA A 241 15.44 15.68 -10.17
C ALA A 241 16.22 14.70 -11.06
N MET A 242 15.55 14.08 -12.04
CA MET A 242 16.19 13.17 -12.98
C MET A 242 16.72 13.86 -14.25
N GLY A 243 16.41 15.14 -14.47
CA GLY A 243 16.83 15.89 -15.67
C GLY A 243 16.28 15.29 -16.97
N LEU A 244 15.01 14.83 -16.95
CA LEU A 244 14.41 14.12 -18.09
C LEU A 244 14.01 14.99 -19.28
N PRO A 245 13.58 16.26 -19.15
CA PRO A 245 13.06 16.99 -20.29
C PRO A 245 14.10 17.21 -21.41
N PRO A 246 13.69 17.08 -22.68
CA PRO A 246 12.40 16.58 -23.14
C PRO A 246 12.37 15.04 -23.17
N PHE A 247 11.20 14.43 -22.95
CA PHE A 247 11.05 12.96 -22.89
C PHE A 247 9.79 12.46 -23.59
N HIS A 248 9.77 11.17 -23.93
CA HIS A 248 8.61 10.44 -24.43
C HIS A 248 7.89 9.79 -23.24
N LEU A 249 6.57 9.93 -23.16
CA LEU A 249 5.77 9.48 -22.02
C LEU A 249 4.97 8.22 -22.39
N VAL A 250 5.03 7.19 -21.55
CA VAL A 250 4.23 5.97 -21.67
C VAL A 250 3.29 5.89 -20.48
N LEU A 251 1.99 5.85 -20.75
CA LEU A 251 0.93 5.74 -19.75
C LEU A 251 0.26 4.38 -19.89
N HIS A 252 0.25 3.61 -18.81
CA HIS A 252 -0.42 2.31 -18.74
C HIS A 252 -1.69 2.36 -17.88
N ASP A 253 -2.76 1.73 -18.35
CA ASP A 253 -4.00 1.55 -17.58
C ASP A 253 -4.51 2.90 -17.03
N SER A 254 -4.68 3.03 -15.72
CA SER A 254 -5.16 4.20 -14.98
C SER A 254 -4.16 5.37 -14.95
N ALA A 255 -2.91 5.19 -15.36
CA ALA A 255 -1.93 6.27 -15.49
C ALA A 255 -2.42 7.39 -16.41
N LEU A 256 -3.20 7.05 -17.44
CA LEU A 256 -3.84 8.03 -18.31
C LEU A 256 -4.65 9.05 -17.49
N VAL A 257 -5.57 8.57 -16.64
CA VAL A 257 -6.47 9.43 -15.86
C VAL A 257 -5.72 10.14 -14.73
N MET A 258 -4.72 9.47 -14.13
CA MET A 258 -3.90 10.06 -13.07
C MET A 258 -3.04 11.23 -13.56
N CYS A 259 -2.56 11.18 -14.80
CA CYS A 259 -1.56 12.13 -15.31
C CYS A 259 -2.12 13.13 -16.33
N ALA A 260 -3.30 12.92 -16.88
CA ALA A 260 -3.84 13.71 -17.99
C ALA A 260 -3.74 15.24 -17.82
N ASN A 261 -4.16 15.76 -16.66
CA ASN A 261 -4.10 17.19 -16.37
C ASN A 261 -2.67 17.72 -16.31
N TRP A 262 -1.75 16.91 -15.78
CA TRP A 262 -0.34 17.27 -15.70
C TRP A 262 0.32 17.29 -17.08
N VAL A 263 0.00 16.31 -17.94
CA VAL A 263 0.54 16.25 -19.32
C VAL A 263 0.16 17.50 -20.10
N VAL A 264 -1.09 17.97 -20.01
CA VAL A 264 -1.56 19.18 -20.70
C VAL A 264 -0.81 20.42 -20.22
N LYS A 265 -0.63 20.55 -18.90
CA LYS A 265 0.10 21.69 -18.30
C LYS A 265 1.58 21.69 -18.67
N ASN A 266 2.17 20.52 -18.87
CA ASN A 266 3.59 20.31 -19.11
C ASN A 266 3.88 19.80 -20.54
N ALA A 267 3.00 20.11 -21.50
CA ALA A 267 3.10 19.60 -22.87
C ALA A 267 4.44 19.94 -23.54
N MET A 268 5.07 21.06 -23.17
CA MET A 268 6.37 21.49 -23.68
C MET A 268 7.53 20.57 -23.25
N LEU A 269 7.37 19.79 -22.17
CA LEU A 269 8.37 18.83 -21.69
C LEU A 269 8.19 17.45 -22.34
N VAL A 270 7.01 17.17 -22.89
CA VAL A 270 6.60 15.87 -23.41
C VAL A 270 6.70 15.88 -24.94
N ARG A 271 7.44 14.95 -25.52
CA ARG A 271 7.62 14.87 -26.99
C ARG A 271 6.59 14.01 -27.70
N SER A 272 6.11 12.99 -27.01
CA SER A 272 5.06 12.11 -27.51
C SER A 272 4.43 11.37 -26.34
N VAL A 273 3.22 10.86 -26.56
CA VAL A 273 2.50 10.04 -25.58
C VAL A 273 2.17 8.67 -26.16
N THR A 274 2.54 7.61 -25.47
CA THR A 274 2.08 6.25 -25.74
C THR A 274 1.01 5.87 -24.73
N LEU A 275 -0.19 5.55 -25.21
CA LEU A 275 -1.26 4.97 -24.41
C LEU A 275 -1.17 3.45 -24.53
N MET A 276 -0.89 2.77 -23.43
CA MET A 276 -0.70 1.32 -23.39
C MET A 276 -1.85 0.67 -22.62
N ASP A 277 -2.77 0.01 -23.33
CA ASP A 277 -4.00 -0.59 -22.75
C ASP A 277 -4.74 0.34 -21.76
N SER A 278 -4.70 1.66 -22.02
CA SER A 278 -5.28 2.67 -21.14
C SER A 278 -6.70 3.03 -21.55
N LEU A 279 -7.65 2.75 -20.66
CA LEU A 279 -9.04 3.20 -20.80
C LEU A 279 -9.50 3.93 -19.52
N PRO A 280 -10.17 5.10 -19.62
CA PRO A 280 -10.50 5.88 -18.43
C PRO A 280 -11.38 5.20 -17.38
N ARG A 281 -12.29 4.33 -17.80
CA ARG A 281 -13.35 3.74 -16.95
C ARG A 281 -13.16 2.27 -16.66
N GLU A 282 -12.21 1.61 -17.33
CA GLU A 282 -12.01 0.17 -17.20
C GLU A 282 -10.55 -0.10 -16.86
N MET A 283 -10.29 -0.31 -15.57
CA MET A 283 -9.00 -0.75 -15.07
C MET A 283 -8.84 -2.25 -15.30
N ALA A 284 -7.61 -2.71 -15.48
CA ALA A 284 -7.26 -4.11 -15.60
C ALA A 284 -7.50 -4.85 -14.28
N LEU A 285 -6.98 -4.33 -13.17
CA LEU A 285 -7.14 -4.92 -11.86
C LEU A 285 -8.51 -4.57 -11.25
N PRO A 286 -9.41 -5.56 -11.02
CA PRO A 286 -10.66 -5.29 -10.32
C PRO A 286 -10.36 -4.95 -8.85
N LEU A 287 -10.83 -3.80 -8.38
CA LEU A 287 -10.57 -3.35 -7.00
C LEU A 287 -11.51 -3.99 -5.97
N LEU A 288 -12.74 -4.34 -6.37
CA LEU A 288 -13.79 -4.90 -5.50
C LEU A 288 -13.33 -6.10 -4.65
N PRO A 289 -12.58 -7.09 -5.17
CA PRO A 289 -12.10 -8.22 -4.37
C PRO A 289 -11.18 -7.80 -3.22
N PHE A 290 -10.51 -6.65 -3.33
CA PHE A 290 -9.61 -6.12 -2.30
C PHE A 290 -10.32 -5.25 -1.25
N GLU A 291 -11.54 -4.80 -1.52
CA GLU A 291 -12.34 -4.01 -0.59
C GLU A 291 -13.03 -4.88 0.46
N VAL A 292 -13.51 -6.07 0.06
CA VAL A 292 -14.29 -6.96 0.91
C VAL A 292 -13.39 -7.65 1.95
N PRO A 293 -13.59 -7.46 3.27
CA PRO A 293 -12.64 -7.88 4.30
C PRO A 293 -12.22 -9.35 4.30
N VAL A 294 -13.16 -10.27 4.08
CA VAL A 294 -12.86 -11.72 4.08
C VAL A 294 -12.24 -12.13 2.74
N LEU A 295 -12.81 -11.64 1.64
CA LEU A 295 -12.37 -12.00 0.29
C LEU A 295 -10.95 -11.52 0.02
N ARG A 296 -10.62 -10.29 0.43
CA ARG A 296 -9.30 -9.69 0.21
C ARG A 296 -8.19 -10.47 0.90
N ASP A 297 -8.43 -10.92 2.14
CA ASP A 297 -7.40 -11.60 2.94
C ASP A 297 -7.19 -13.02 2.39
N VAL A 298 -8.25 -13.67 1.90
CA VAL A 298 -8.15 -14.97 1.21
C VAL A 298 -7.40 -14.85 -0.10
N ILE A 299 -7.73 -13.85 -0.94
CA ILE A 299 -7.08 -13.65 -2.23
C ILE A 299 -5.60 -13.31 -2.06
N LEU A 300 -5.27 -12.36 -1.18
CA LEU A 300 -3.89 -11.88 -1.00
C LEU A 300 -2.97 -12.87 -0.27
N ARG A 301 -3.52 -13.83 0.49
CA ARG A 301 -2.71 -14.84 1.20
C ARG A 301 -2.56 -16.15 0.44
N VAL A 302 -3.36 -16.38 -0.60
CA VAL A 302 -3.33 -17.62 -1.38
C VAL A 302 -2.83 -17.31 -2.79
N ASP A 303 -1.54 -17.57 -3.04
CA ASP A 303 -0.85 -17.28 -4.31
C ASP A 303 -1.62 -17.77 -5.53
N TYR A 304 -2.20 -18.97 -5.43
CA TYR A 304 -3.01 -19.55 -6.51
C TYR A 304 -4.27 -18.73 -6.82
N LEU A 305 -4.97 -18.22 -5.79
CA LEU A 305 -6.18 -17.41 -5.99
C LEU A 305 -5.84 -16.04 -6.54
N PHE A 306 -4.77 -15.41 -6.02
CA PHE A 306 -4.27 -14.16 -6.58
C PHE A 306 -3.84 -14.34 -8.04
N GLY A 307 -3.06 -15.39 -8.34
CA GLY A 307 -2.64 -15.72 -9.70
C GLY A 307 -3.82 -15.99 -10.65
N ARG A 308 -4.86 -16.69 -10.19
CA ARG A 308 -6.09 -16.88 -10.97
C ARG A 308 -6.82 -15.56 -11.22
N LEU A 309 -6.87 -14.66 -10.25
CA LEU A 309 -7.43 -13.32 -10.42
C LEU A 309 -6.67 -12.55 -11.50
N ILE A 310 -5.33 -12.45 -11.37
CA ILE A 310 -4.47 -11.76 -12.35
C ILE A 310 -4.58 -12.40 -13.75
N ALA A 311 -4.60 -13.73 -13.84
CA ALA A 311 -4.79 -14.47 -15.09
C ALA A 311 -6.13 -14.18 -15.78
N SER A 312 -7.17 -13.91 -14.99
CA SER A 312 -8.51 -13.64 -15.51
C SER A 312 -8.71 -12.20 -15.97
N CYS A 313 -7.98 -11.24 -15.40
CA CYS A 313 -8.23 -9.81 -15.62
C CYS A 313 -7.15 -9.11 -16.42
N CYS A 314 -5.91 -9.57 -16.30
CA CYS A 314 -4.76 -8.69 -16.43
C CYS A 314 -3.73 -9.30 -17.40
N SER A 315 -3.19 -10.48 -17.11
CA SER A 315 -2.20 -11.13 -17.99
C SER A 315 -2.30 -12.65 -17.91
N ARG A 316 -2.33 -13.31 -19.08
CA ARG A 316 -2.43 -14.78 -19.19
C ARG A 316 -1.11 -15.49 -18.91
N GLY A 317 0.01 -14.78 -19.08
CA GLY A 317 1.37 -15.30 -19.03
C GLY A 317 2.16 -14.93 -17.78
N VAL A 318 1.57 -14.27 -16.76
CA VAL A 318 2.31 -13.95 -15.53
C VAL A 318 2.82 -15.24 -14.88
N GLY A 319 4.13 -15.43 -14.89
CA GLY A 319 4.80 -16.55 -14.21
C GLY A 319 4.67 -16.46 -12.69
N GLY A 320 4.78 -17.59 -11.99
CA GLY A 320 4.56 -17.64 -10.53
C GLY A 320 5.39 -16.65 -9.71
N SER A 321 6.65 -16.39 -10.08
CA SER A 321 7.51 -15.42 -9.40
C SER A 321 7.12 -13.95 -9.64
N SER A 322 6.45 -13.64 -10.76
CA SER A 322 5.92 -12.28 -11.01
C SER A 322 4.57 -12.09 -10.30
N VAL A 323 3.69 -13.10 -10.34
CA VAL A 323 2.43 -13.10 -9.56
C VAL A 323 2.72 -12.86 -8.08
N GLU A 324 3.71 -13.56 -7.53
CA GLU A 324 4.10 -13.42 -6.13
C GLU A 324 4.65 -12.02 -5.83
N ALA A 325 5.45 -11.47 -6.75
CA ALA A 325 5.99 -10.12 -6.58
C ALA A 325 4.87 -9.06 -6.49
N HIS A 326 3.87 -9.15 -7.36
CA HIS A 326 2.68 -8.29 -7.33
C HIS A 326 1.92 -8.42 -6.01
N ARG A 327 1.69 -9.65 -5.56
CA ARG A 327 0.94 -9.94 -4.34
C ARG A 327 1.61 -9.34 -3.10
N VAL A 328 2.91 -9.57 -2.95
CA VAL A 328 3.68 -9.12 -1.77
C VAL A 328 3.83 -7.60 -1.75
N LEU A 329 4.01 -6.95 -2.91
CA LEU A 329 4.06 -5.48 -3.00
C LEU A 329 2.70 -4.83 -2.72
N LEU A 330 1.60 -5.49 -3.10
CA LEU A 330 0.24 -5.03 -2.82
C LEU A 330 -0.14 -5.24 -1.35
N GLU A 331 0.22 -6.36 -0.74
CA GLU A 331 -0.05 -6.63 0.68
C GLU A 331 0.86 -5.80 1.62
N GLY A 332 2.12 -5.61 1.24
CA GLY A 332 3.16 -4.96 2.05
C GLY A 332 2.91 -3.47 2.32
N ARG A 333 3.32 -3.03 3.52
CA ARG A 333 3.37 -1.62 3.96
C ARG A 333 2.07 -0.80 3.70
N ASN A 334 0.89 -1.44 3.72
CA ASN A 334 -0.40 -0.81 3.41
C ASN A 334 -0.62 -0.44 1.93
N GLY A 335 0.05 -1.12 1.00
CA GLY A 335 -0.11 -0.89 -0.45
C GLY A 335 -1.52 -1.10 -0.96
N ARG A 336 -2.22 -2.12 -0.46
CA ARG A 336 -3.63 -2.34 -0.76
C ARG A 336 -4.46 -1.13 -0.41
N GLY A 337 -4.25 -0.56 0.79
CA GLY A 337 -4.95 0.64 1.24
C GLY A 337 -4.68 1.81 0.30
N ALA A 338 -3.42 2.01 -0.09
CA ALA A 338 -3.02 3.09 -0.99
C ALA A 338 -3.61 2.94 -2.41
N VAL A 339 -3.60 1.72 -2.97
CA VAL A 339 -4.20 1.41 -4.28
C VAL A 339 -5.70 1.62 -4.26
N LEU A 340 -6.40 1.15 -3.22
CA LEU A 340 -7.85 1.35 -3.09
C LEU A 340 -8.21 2.83 -2.91
N GLY A 341 -7.48 3.55 -2.06
CA GLY A 341 -7.70 4.97 -1.83
C GLY A 341 -7.44 5.80 -3.09
N THR A 342 -6.33 5.54 -3.79
CA THR A 342 -6.01 6.18 -5.07
C THR A 342 -7.06 5.86 -6.13
N GLY A 343 -7.51 4.60 -6.23
CA GLY A 343 -8.58 4.20 -7.14
C GLY A 343 -9.90 4.96 -6.93
N LYS A 344 -10.25 5.25 -5.67
CA LYS A 344 -11.43 6.06 -5.33
C LYS A 344 -11.27 7.54 -5.68
N ARG A 345 -10.04 8.04 -5.78
CA ARG A 345 -9.71 9.43 -6.12
C ARG A 345 -9.50 9.65 -7.62
N LEU A 346 -9.60 8.61 -8.46
CA LEU A 346 -9.52 8.77 -9.92
C LEU A 346 -10.64 9.65 -10.46
N ASN A 347 -10.32 10.46 -11.47
CA ASN A 347 -11.29 11.34 -12.12
C ASN A 347 -12.30 10.52 -12.96
N GLN A 348 -13.45 10.21 -12.37
CA GLN A 348 -14.55 9.47 -13.02
C GLN A 348 -15.24 10.24 -14.15
N SER A 349 -14.98 11.55 -14.25
CA SER A 349 -15.51 12.44 -15.28
C SER A 349 -14.54 12.66 -16.44
N PHE A 350 -13.40 11.97 -16.45
CA PHE A 350 -12.42 12.11 -17.52
C PHE A 350 -13.02 11.68 -18.89
N ASP A 351 -12.90 12.56 -19.88
CA ASP A 351 -13.24 12.31 -21.27
C ASP A 351 -11.98 12.36 -22.14
N LEU A 352 -11.74 11.28 -22.90
CA LEU A 352 -10.55 11.16 -23.74
C LEU A 352 -10.58 12.13 -24.92
N GLY A 353 -11.76 12.35 -25.53
CA GLY A 353 -11.91 13.23 -26.68
C GLY A 353 -11.69 14.69 -26.32
N GLU A 354 -12.25 15.13 -25.20
CA GLU A 354 -12.00 16.47 -24.65
C GLU A 354 -10.51 16.67 -24.34
N TRP A 355 -9.86 15.69 -23.69
CA TRP A 355 -8.45 15.77 -23.34
C TRP A 355 -7.54 15.89 -24.57
N VAL A 356 -7.75 15.08 -25.60
CA VAL A 356 -6.98 15.17 -26.86
C VAL A 356 -7.26 16.49 -27.60
N GLY A 357 -8.44 17.07 -27.43
CA GLY A 357 -8.83 18.36 -28.01
C GLY A 357 -8.22 19.59 -27.33
N MET A 358 -7.62 19.45 -26.14
CA MET A 358 -7.02 20.56 -25.39
C MET A 358 -5.80 21.14 -26.11
N ASP A 359 -5.57 22.44 -25.94
CA ASP A 359 -4.50 23.17 -26.65
C ASP A 359 -3.10 22.55 -26.45
N GLY A 360 -2.78 22.06 -25.25
CA GLY A 360 -1.51 21.39 -24.98
C GLY A 360 -1.32 20.04 -25.68
N MET A 361 -2.41 19.40 -26.12
CA MET A 361 -2.37 18.11 -26.82
C MET A 361 -2.45 18.26 -28.34
N LYS A 362 -2.83 19.45 -28.85
CA LYS A 362 -2.93 19.71 -30.29
C LYS A 362 -1.58 19.50 -30.97
N GLY A 363 -1.51 18.47 -31.82
CA GLY A 363 -0.29 18.14 -32.56
C GLY A 363 0.71 17.25 -31.80
N MET A 364 0.40 16.84 -30.56
CA MET A 364 1.21 15.86 -29.83
C MET A 364 1.24 14.53 -30.60
N PRO A 365 2.42 13.99 -30.95
CA PRO A 365 2.52 12.64 -31.51
C PRO A 365 2.05 11.60 -30.50
N MET A 366 1.17 10.69 -30.95
CA MET A 366 0.61 9.66 -30.07
C MET A 366 0.72 8.25 -30.68
N LEU A 367 0.98 7.28 -29.82
CA LEU A 367 0.91 5.84 -30.13
C LEU A 367 -0.18 5.23 -29.24
N VAL A 368 -1.14 4.55 -29.86
CA VAL A 368 -2.06 3.66 -29.14
C VAL A 368 -1.50 2.25 -29.29
N LEU A 369 -0.94 1.73 -28.20
CA LEU A 369 -0.39 0.39 -28.11
C LEU A 369 -1.41 -0.48 -27.35
N TRP A 370 -1.94 -1.49 -28.02
CA TRP A 370 -3.14 -2.18 -27.52
C TRP A 370 -3.09 -3.69 -27.69
N SER A 371 -3.67 -4.43 -26.75
CA SER A 371 -3.77 -5.88 -26.86
C SER A 371 -4.64 -6.28 -28.05
N GLY A 372 -4.07 -7.03 -28.98
CA GLY A 372 -4.82 -7.67 -30.08
C GLY A 372 -5.34 -9.07 -29.77
N SER A 373 -4.94 -9.68 -28.65
CA SER A 373 -5.17 -11.11 -28.36
C SER A 373 -6.03 -11.39 -27.12
N TRP A 374 -6.35 -10.37 -26.32
CA TRP A 374 -7.10 -10.54 -25.07
C TRP A 374 -8.56 -10.97 -25.30
N SER A 375 -9.35 -10.12 -25.97
CA SER A 375 -10.73 -10.42 -26.37
C SER A 375 -11.14 -9.52 -27.54
N GLU A 376 -12.13 -9.94 -28.32
CA GLU A 376 -12.67 -9.12 -29.42
C GLU A 376 -13.21 -7.78 -28.91
N GLU A 377 -13.92 -7.78 -27.77
CA GLU A 377 -14.42 -6.57 -27.12
C GLU A 377 -13.28 -5.61 -26.74
N TRP A 378 -12.20 -6.13 -26.15
CA TRP A 378 -11.06 -5.30 -25.76
C TRP A 378 -10.34 -4.75 -26.98
N THR A 379 -10.13 -5.56 -28.02
CA THR A 379 -9.53 -5.12 -29.28
C THR A 379 -10.34 -4.00 -29.93
N GLU A 380 -11.68 -4.09 -29.89
CA GLU A 380 -12.56 -3.05 -30.43
C GLU A 380 -12.48 -1.73 -29.65
N LYS A 381 -12.37 -1.79 -28.31
CA LYS A 381 -12.11 -0.60 -27.49
C LYS A 381 -10.81 0.11 -27.89
N GLY A 382 -9.76 -0.66 -28.22
CA GLY A 382 -8.51 -0.10 -28.71
C GLY A 382 -8.65 0.66 -30.03
N LYS A 383 -9.49 0.18 -30.94
CA LYS A 383 -9.81 0.90 -32.19
C LYS A 383 -10.56 2.19 -31.91
N GLN A 384 -11.55 2.16 -31.02
CA GLN A 384 -12.29 3.37 -30.60
C GLN A 384 -11.36 4.42 -29.98
N VAL A 385 -10.43 3.99 -29.12
CA VAL A 385 -9.39 4.88 -28.56
C VAL A 385 -8.54 5.49 -29.68
N ALA A 386 -8.10 4.70 -30.65
CA ALA A 386 -7.33 5.19 -31.79
C ALA A 386 -8.12 6.13 -32.72
N GLU A 387 -9.42 5.93 -32.88
CA GLU A 387 -10.30 6.84 -33.64
C GLU A 387 -10.45 8.20 -32.92
N ILE A 388 -10.64 8.19 -31.60
CA ILE A 388 -10.70 9.41 -30.78
C ILE A 388 -9.36 10.15 -30.84
N VAL A 389 -8.27 9.41 -30.68
CA VAL A 389 -6.91 9.91 -30.89
C VAL A 389 -6.63 9.92 -32.40
N SER A 390 -7.43 10.65 -33.18
CA SER A 390 -7.45 10.70 -34.66
C SER A 390 -6.11 10.88 -35.41
N ARG A 391 -5.02 11.13 -34.69
CA ARG A 391 -3.63 11.26 -35.18
C ARG A 391 -2.68 10.19 -34.63
N GLY A 392 -3.19 9.30 -33.78
CA GLY A 392 -2.42 8.27 -33.11
C GLY A 392 -2.19 7.08 -34.02
N LYS A 393 -0.95 6.59 -34.06
CA LYS A 393 -0.68 5.30 -34.69
C LYS A 393 -1.26 4.21 -33.79
N LEU A 394 -2.16 3.36 -34.30
CA LEU A 394 -2.57 2.14 -33.60
C LEU A 394 -1.56 1.02 -33.90
N THR A 395 -1.08 0.34 -32.88
CA THR A 395 -0.23 -0.85 -33.01
C THR A 395 -0.70 -1.90 -32.00
N SER A 396 -0.87 -3.13 -32.48
CA SER A 396 -1.28 -4.23 -31.62
C SER A 396 -0.08 -4.95 -31.02
N HIS A 397 -0.25 -5.52 -29.82
CA HIS A 397 0.65 -6.53 -29.26
C HIS A 397 -0.08 -7.83 -28.92
N SER A 398 0.70 -8.88 -28.68
CA SER A 398 0.20 -10.22 -28.39
C SER A 398 -0.07 -10.51 -26.90
N GLY A 399 0.33 -9.62 -25.98
CA GLY A 399 0.02 -9.70 -24.55
C GLY A 399 -1.44 -9.38 -24.20
N GLY A 400 -1.82 -9.60 -22.93
CA GLY A 400 -3.11 -9.21 -22.34
C GLY A 400 -3.16 -7.72 -21.97
N ARG A 401 -3.97 -7.36 -20.97
CA ARG A 401 -4.14 -5.97 -20.50
C ARG A 401 -2.93 -5.45 -19.71
N TRP A 402 -2.09 -6.36 -19.20
CA TRP A 402 -0.78 -6.09 -18.62
C TRP A 402 0.32 -6.64 -19.55
N PRO A 403 0.51 -6.04 -20.74
CA PRO A 403 1.46 -6.56 -21.72
C PRO A 403 2.92 -6.43 -21.27
N GLN A 404 3.20 -5.58 -20.28
CA GLN A 404 4.49 -5.52 -19.61
C GLN A 404 4.88 -6.83 -18.92
N GLU A 405 3.90 -7.65 -18.51
CA GLU A 405 4.15 -8.97 -17.94
C GLU A 405 4.17 -10.08 -19.00
N ASP A 406 3.34 -9.98 -20.03
CA ASP A 406 3.21 -11.01 -21.07
C ASP A 406 4.28 -10.91 -22.15
N THR A 407 4.51 -9.70 -22.68
CA THR A 407 5.24 -9.47 -23.93
C THR A 407 6.09 -8.20 -23.88
N SER A 408 6.78 -7.97 -22.75
CA SER A 408 7.63 -6.80 -22.52
C SER A 408 8.61 -6.47 -23.66
N GLY A 409 9.22 -7.49 -24.29
CA GLY A 409 10.12 -7.29 -25.44
C GLY A 409 9.42 -6.74 -26.68
N GLU A 410 8.22 -7.23 -26.99
CA GLU A 410 7.39 -6.72 -28.10
C GLU A 410 6.94 -5.29 -27.82
N VAL A 411 6.52 -5.00 -26.59
CA VAL A 411 6.14 -3.66 -26.15
C VAL A 411 7.32 -2.69 -26.28
N ALA A 412 8.51 -3.08 -25.82
CA ALA A 412 9.72 -2.25 -25.94
C ALA A 412 10.09 -1.97 -27.40
N GLU A 413 9.96 -2.97 -28.29
CA GLU A 413 10.19 -2.79 -29.74
C GLU A 413 9.22 -1.79 -30.36
N ASN A 414 7.93 -1.89 -30.02
CA ASN A 414 6.90 -0.99 -30.53
C ASN A 414 7.11 0.45 -30.06
N ILE A 415 7.46 0.64 -28.77
CA ILE A 415 7.78 1.97 -28.22
C ILE A 415 9.03 2.52 -28.91
N PHE A 416 10.10 1.74 -29.01
CA PHE A 416 11.33 2.15 -29.70
C PHE A 416 11.06 2.56 -31.16
N SER A 417 10.33 1.73 -31.90
CA SER A 417 10.00 1.99 -33.31
C SER A 417 9.20 3.28 -33.48
N PHE A 418 8.32 3.60 -32.53
CA PHE A 418 7.60 4.86 -32.54
C PHE A 418 8.51 6.04 -32.22
N VAL A 419 9.30 5.98 -31.15
CA VAL A 419 10.27 7.03 -30.77
C VAL A 419 11.25 7.31 -31.92
N ALA A 420 11.81 6.26 -32.52
CA ALA A 420 12.74 6.37 -33.65
C ALA A 420 12.12 6.94 -34.93
N SER A 421 10.79 6.89 -35.08
CA SER A 421 10.08 7.49 -36.21
C SER A 421 9.88 9.01 -36.07
N LEU A 422 10.11 9.56 -34.87
CA LEU A 422 9.96 10.99 -34.57
C LEU A 422 11.29 11.73 -34.80
N PRO A 423 11.26 13.05 -35.05
CA PRO A 423 12.47 13.86 -35.17
C PRO A 423 13.35 13.75 -33.93
N LYS A 424 14.66 13.67 -34.08
CA LYS A 424 15.59 13.57 -32.92
C LYS A 424 15.49 14.77 -31.99
N THR A 425 15.72 14.51 -30.72
CA THR A 425 15.79 15.52 -29.67
C THR A 425 17.00 16.43 -29.88
N GLN A 426 16.76 17.74 -30.07
CA GLN A 426 17.82 18.73 -29.89
C GLN A 426 17.90 19.07 -28.40
N ARG A 427 18.86 18.48 -27.70
CA ARG A 427 19.22 18.97 -26.36
C ARG A 427 19.89 20.32 -26.56
N LYS A 428 19.46 21.35 -25.83
CA LYS A 428 20.30 22.55 -25.66
C LYS A 428 21.58 22.04 -25.00
N ALA A 429 22.67 22.00 -25.77
CA ALA A 429 23.98 21.76 -25.20
C ALA A 429 24.24 22.89 -24.20
N ASP A 430 24.75 22.56 -23.02
CA ASP A 430 25.34 23.52 -22.08
C ASP A 430 26.69 24.08 -22.64
N ASP A 431 26.79 24.24 -23.96
CA ASP A 431 27.89 24.92 -24.63
C ASP A 431 27.48 26.39 -24.84
N GLU A 432 27.32 27.14 -23.75
CA GLU A 432 27.77 28.52 -23.81
C GLU A 432 29.30 28.48 -23.65
N PRO A 433 30.10 28.77 -24.70
CA PRO A 433 31.51 29.01 -24.48
C PRO A 433 31.60 30.20 -23.53
N VAL A 434 32.14 29.95 -22.33
CA VAL A 434 32.54 31.00 -21.38
C VAL A 434 33.23 32.08 -22.17
N SER A 435 32.62 33.26 -22.25
CA SER A 435 33.13 34.36 -23.07
C SER A 435 34.58 34.64 -22.68
N GLU A 436 35.49 34.66 -23.65
CA GLU A 436 36.91 35.02 -23.49
C GLU A 436 37.13 36.50 -23.09
N HIS A 437 36.19 37.15 -22.41
CA HIS A 437 36.24 38.56 -22.04
C HIS A 437 36.54 38.84 -20.56
N ILE A 438 37.18 37.88 -19.88
CA ILE A 438 37.90 38.15 -18.63
C ILE A 438 39.35 37.67 -18.76
N LYS A 439 40.06 38.23 -19.73
CA LYS A 439 41.53 38.32 -19.72
C LYS A 439 41.92 39.78 -20.00
N LYS A 440 41.73 40.64 -19.00
CA LYS A 440 42.48 41.89 -18.88
C LYS A 440 42.84 42.11 -17.41
N THR A 441 44.14 42.06 -17.18
CA THR A 441 44.92 42.47 -16.03
C THR A 441 44.45 43.79 -15.40
N PRO A 442 44.82 44.01 -14.13
CA PRO A 442 45.72 45.12 -13.86
C PRO A 442 46.93 44.68 -13.05
N ASP A 443 48.11 44.91 -13.64
CA ASP A 443 49.35 45.16 -12.91
C ASP A 443 49.27 46.51 -12.19
N GLU A 444 50.14 46.66 -11.19
CA GLU A 444 50.54 47.85 -10.42
C GLU A 444 49.88 48.09 -9.05
N ALA A 445 50.53 47.56 -8.00
CA ALA A 445 51.06 48.38 -6.88
C ALA A 445 51.98 47.55 -5.97
N ASN A 446 53.20 47.33 -6.46
CA ASN A 446 54.50 47.46 -5.81
C ASN A 446 54.67 47.43 -4.25
N VAL A 447 55.73 46.71 -3.87
CA VAL A 447 56.64 46.86 -2.69
C VAL A 447 56.35 46.06 -1.41
N GLY A 448 57.26 45.13 -1.09
CA GLY A 448 57.57 44.78 0.31
C GLY A 448 58.09 43.37 0.59
N ASP A 449 59.38 43.14 0.34
CA ASP A 449 60.32 42.30 1.12
C ASP A 449 60.08 40.79 1.42
N LEU A 450 61.01 40.01 0.85
CA LEU A 450 61.93 39.05 1.50
C LEU A 450 61.45 37.68 2.05
N THR A 451 62.18 36.67 1.54
CA THR A 451 62.75 35.46 2.17
C THR A 451 62.06 34.09 2.04
N HIS A 452 62.94 33.12 1.77
CA HIS A 452 62.79 31.70 1.38
C HIS A 452 62.57 30.73 2.56
N HIS A 453 62.30 29.45 2.20
CA HIS A 453 62.40 28.18 2.98
C HIS A 453 61.17 27.85 3.86
N ASP A 454 60.65 26.62 4.00
CA ASP A 454 61.02 25.25 3.62
C ASP A 454 59.78 24.31 3.63
N GLU A 455 60.02 23.07 3.22
CA GLU A 455 59.20 21.85 3.16
C GLU A 455 58.28 21.48 4.35
N HIS A 456 57.25 20.68 4.02
CA HIS A 456 56.79 19.41 4.62
C HIS A 456 55.26 19.30 4.37
N GLY A 457 54.67 18.32 3.70
CA GLY A 457 55.04 16.91 3.54
C GLY A 457 54.16 16.05 4.46
N HIS A 458 52.88 15.82 4.11
CA HIS A 458 52.10 14.70 4.65
C HIS A 458 51.12 14.15 3.62
N ASP A 459 51.54 13.02 3.06
CA ASP A 459 50.74 12.00 2.39
C ASP A 459 49.98 11.18 3.45
N HIS A 460 48.66 11.03 3.27
CA HIS A 460 47.90 9.90 3.81
C HIS A 460 46.76 9.55 2.85
N GLY A 461 47.05 8.60 1.95
CA GLY A 461 46.39 7.28 1.98
C GLY A 461 44.86 7.26 1.91
N ALA A 462 44.37 6.95 0.71
CA ALA A 462 43.00 6.57 0.43
C ALA A 462 42.59 5.24 1.09
N TYR A 463 41.40 5.22 1.71
CA TYR A 463 40.48 4.07 1.71
C TYR A 463 39.04 4.60 1.57
N PRO A 464 38.21 4.00 0.70
CA PRO A 464 36.87 4.50 0.42
C PRO A 464 35.93 4.10 1.56
N GLY A 465 35.35 5.11 2.21
CA GLY A 465 34.32 4.93 3.23
C GLY A 465 33.08 4.24 2.65
N TYR A 466 32.73 3.12 3.27
CA TYR A 466 31.46 2.42 3.12
C TYR A 466 30.30 3.43 3.32
N THR A 467 29.56 3.73 2.27
CA THR A 467 28.30 4.47 2.38
C THR A 467 27.28 3.61 3.13
N ASP A 468 26.80 4.11 4.27
CA ASP A 468 25.71 3.52 5.05
C ASP A 468 24.49 3.23 4.16
N ALA A 469 24.20 1.95 3.95
CA ALA A 469 23.10 1.47 3.12
C ALA A 469 21.72 1.55 3.80
N TYR A 470 21.61 2.24 4.93
CA TYR A 470 20.38 2.39 5.68
C TYR A 470 20.29 3.84 6.17
N GLY A 471 19.61 4.68 5.41
CA GLY A 471 19.39 6.10 5.71
C GLY A 471 18.62 6.31 7.02
N LEU A 472 19.33 6.25 8.15
CA LEU A 472 18.84 6.59 9.47
C LEU A 472 19.67 7.77 10.01
N GLY A 473 19.29 8.97 9.59
CA GLY A 473 19.79 10.21 10.15
C GLY A 473 19.04 10.60 11.42
N GLN A 474 19.75 10.51 12.55
CA GLN A 474 19.64 11.28 13.79
C GLN A 474 18.34 11.22 14.61
N GLY A 475 18.37 10.37 15.64
CA GLY A 475 17.70 10.64 16.91
C GLY A 475 18.58 11.57 17.74
N GLN A 476 18.05 12.75 18.06
CA GLN A 476 18.68 13.74 18.93
C GLN A 476 18.53 13.26 20.37
N GLY A 477 19.65 12.92 21.01
CA GLY A 477 19.70 12.51 22.40
C GLY A 477 19.70 13.72 23.31
N ASP A 478 18.70 13.81 24.17
CA ASP A 478 18.77 14.61 25.40
C ASP A 478 19.34 13.73 26.51
N GLY A 479 20.50 14.17 27.00
CA GLY A 479 21.24 13.49 28.04
C GLY A 479 20.61 13.67 29.41
N HIS A 480 20.58 12.57 30.17
CA HIS A 480 20.69 12.63 31.63
C HIS A 480 21.66 11.55 32.08
N GLY A 481 22.76 12.01 32.67
CA GLY A 481 23.76 11.15 33.29
C GLY A 481 23.22 10.48 34.55
N TRP A 482 23.77 9.31 34.83
CA TRP A 482 23.84 8.77 36.17
C TRP A 482 25.21 8.11 36.35
N GLU A 483 25.92 8.61 37.34
CA GLU A 483 27.07 7.95 37.97
C GLU A 483 26.59 6.68 38.69
N LEU A 484 27.18 5.53 38.36
CA LEU A 484 27.88 4.60 39.28
C LEU A 484 28.39 3.39 38.50
#